data_AF-A0A8H6WNI5-F1
#
_entry.id   AF-A0A8H6WNI5-F1
#
_cell.length_a   1.000
_cell.length_b   1.000
_cell.length_c   1.000
_cell.angle_alpha   90.00
_cell.angle_beta   90.00
_cell.angle_gamma   90.00
#
_symmetry.space_group_name_H-M   'P 1'
#
loop_
_entity.id
_entity.type
_entity.pdbx_description
1 polymer ?
#
loop_
_entity_poly.entity_id
_entity_poly.type
_entity_poly.pdbx_seq_one_letter_code
_entity_poly.pdbx_strand_id
1 'polypeptide(L)'
;MLMRCGRPSARLASRSPDKLYCSPMTRAIQTQQITFAGLGTKRALIMENCREEYGAHTCDRRRTKTYIQQRFPDFDIEPCFTEDDELYTEVRETEEHVTERAHKVLDHIFAHDTDSLLISVTVHNDIIQGFLRAMGRGSYKLPTGGVLPVVVKATLV
;
A
#
# COMPACT_ATOMS: atom_id res chain seq x y z
N MET A 1 24.62 -39.54 30.35
CA MET A 1 24.77 -38.08 30.20
C MET A 1 24.75 -37.77 28.70
N LEU A 2 23.56 -37.61 28.11
CA LEU A 2 23.42 -37.21 26.69
C LEU A 2 23.09 -35.71 26.67
N MET A 3 24.06 -34.90 26.26
CA MET A 3 23.85 -33.46 26.08
C MET A 3 22.89 -33.23 24.91
N ARG A 4 21.71 -32.67 25.21
CA ARG A 4 20.85 -32.03 24.21
C ARG A 4 21.56 -30.76 23.71
N CYS A 5 22.10 -30.81 22.50
CA CYS A 5 22.48 -29.59 21.79
C CYS A 5 21.20 -28.97 21.21
N GLY A 6 20.57 -28.07 21.96
CA GLY A 6 19.48 -27.24 21.44
C GLY A 6 20.03 -26.32 20.36
N ARG A 7 19.56 -26.48 19.12
CA ARG A 7 19.63 -25.39 18.16
C ARG A 7 18.64 -24.32 18.65
N PRO A 8 19.03 -23.05 18.81
CA PRO A 8 18.02 -22.01 18.86
C PRO A 8 17.38 -22.01 17.48
N SER A 9 16.19 -22.60 17.38
CA SER A 9 15.28 -22.28 16.30
C SER A 9 14.92 -20.82 16.53
N ALA A 10 15.67 -19.93 15.89
CA ALA A 10 15.15 -18.62 15.58
C ALA A 10 13.95 -18.88 14.68
N ARG A 11 12.79 -19.13 15.30
CA ARG A 11 11.54 -18.76 14.67
C ARG A 11 11.75 -17.28 14.35
N LEU A 12 11.94 -16.98 13.08
CA LEU A 12 11.57 -15.69 12.55
C LEU A 12 10.08 -15.59 12.91
N ALA A 13 9.78 -15.08 14.10
CA ALA A 13 8.42 -14.77 14.48
C ALA A 13 7.96 -13.86 13.34
N SER A 14 6.97 -14.31 12.58
CA SER A 14 6.43 -13.58 11.44
C SER A 14 5.88 -12.28 11.97
N ARG A 15 6.74 -11.26 12.10
CA ARG A 15 6.37 -9.96 12.62
C ARG A 15 5.40 -9.39 11.58
N SER A 16 4.16 -9.20 11.98
CA SER A 16 3.19 -8.49 11.16
C SER A 16 3.69 -7.06 10.93
N PRO A 17 3.35 -6.42 9.80
CA PRO A 17 3.74 -5.04 9.56
C PRO A 17 3.29 -4.13 10.71
N ASP A 18 4.18 -3.22 11.10
CA ASP A 18 3.92 -2.19 12.09
C ASP A 18 2.90 -1.17 11.57
N LYS A 19 2.84 -0.94 10.24
CA LYS A 19 1.84 -0.09 9.59
C LYS A 19 1.36 -0.70 8.28
N LEU A 20 0.08 -0.49 7.97
CA LEU A 20 -0.58 -0.95 6.76
C LEU A 20 -1.20 0.24 6.03
N TYR A 21 -0.90 0.37 4.74
CA TYR A 21 -1.57 1.28 3.82
C TYR A 21 -2.21 0.50 2.69
N CYS A 22 -3.28 1.05 2.13
CA CYS A 22 -4.02 0.40 1.07
C CYS A 22 -4.53 1.42 0.04
N SER A 23 -4.56 0.99 -1.22
CA SER A 23 -5.34 1.66 -2.26
C SER A 23 -6.83 1.70 -1.89
N PRO A 24 -7.57 2.73 -2.34
CA PRO A 24 -9.01 2.82 -2.15
C PRO A 24 -9.83 1.96 -3.13
N MET A 25 -9.20 1.38 -4.15
CA MET A 25 -9.87 0.46 -5.08
C MET A 25 -10.24 -0.85 -4.39
N THR A 26 -11.49 -1.28 -4.53
CA THR A 26 -12.05 -2.45 -3.83
C THR A 26 -11.23 -3.72 -4.03
N ARG A 27 -10.66 -3.93 -5.23
CA ARG A 27 -9.76 -5.07 -5.54
C ARG A 27 -8.51 -5.11 -4.67
N ALA A 28 -7.92 -3.95 -4.34
CA ALA A 28 -6.77 -3.86 -3.46
C ALA A 28 -7.18 -4.03 -2.00
N ILE A 29 -8.30 -3.45 -1.58
CA ILE A 29 -8.84 -3.59 -0.22
C ILE A 29 -9.14 -5.07 0.09
N GLN A 30 -9.75 -5.79 -0.84
CA GLN A 30 -10.00 -7.24 -0.72
C GLN A 30 -8.69 -8.03 -0.64
N THR A 31 -7.70 -7.69 -1.47
CA THR A 31 -6.37 -8.32 -1.41
C THR A 31 -5.73 -8.12 -0.05
N GLN A 32 -5.80 -6.90 0.50
CA GLN A 32 -5.32 -6.58 1.84
C GLN A 32 -6.05 -7.43 2.90
N GLN A 33 -7.39 -7.45 2.90
CA GLN A 33 -8.17 -8.25 3.84
C GLN A 33 -7.76 -9.73 3.83
N ILE A 34 -7.60 -10.33 2.65
CA ILE A 34 -7.22 -11.73 2.51
C ILE A 34 -5.77 -11.96 2.97
N THR A 35 -4.85 -11.07 2.59
CA THR A 35 -3.41 -11.20 2.89
C THR A 35 -3.15 -11.19 4.40
N PHE A 36 -3.90 -10.39 5.16
CA PHE A 36 -3.68 -10.23 6.59
C PHE A 36 -4.80 -10.81 7.47
N ALA A 37 -5.71 -11.58 6.88
CA ALA A 37 -6.76 -12.29 7.61
C ALA A 37 -6.16 -13.16 8.72
N GLY A 38 -6.68 -13.02 9.95
CA GLY A 38 -6.27 -13.82 11.10
C GLY A 38 -4.92 -13.46 11.72
N LEU A 39 -4.21 -12.44 11.21
CA LEU A 39 -2.91 -12.02 11.74
C LEU A 39 -3.00 -10.99 12.90
N GLY A 40 -4.21 -10.70 13.40
CA GLY A 40 -4.43 -9.73 14.48
C GLY A 40 -3.92 -8.33 14.14
N THR A 41 -3.86 -8.00 12.85
CA THR A 41 -3.20 -6.80 12.33
C THR A 41 -3.97 -5.52 12.60
N LYS A 42 -3.23 -4.41 12.63
CA LYS A 42 -3.76 -3.05 12.72
C LYS A 42 -4.69 -2.75 11.54
N ARG A 43 -5.62 -1.82 11.72
CA ARG A 43 -6.47 -1.30 10.64
C ARG A 43 -5.57 -0.64 9.59
N ALA A 44 -5.79 -0.98 8.32
CA ALA A 44 -5.04 -0.36 7.24
C ALA A 44 -5.62 1.02 6.92
N LEU A 45 -4.74 1.99 6.63
CA LEU A 45 -5.13 3.32 6.19
C LEU A 45 -5.30 3.33 4.66
N ILE A 46 -6.50 3.67 4.21
CA ILE A 46 -6.81 3.92 2.81
C ILE A 46 -6.36 5.34 2.46
N MET A 47 -5.48 5.45 1.47
CA MET A 47 -4.96 6.71 0.95
C MET A 47 -5.28 6.86 -0.54
N GLU A 48 -5.83 7.98 -0.97
CA GLU A 48 -6.19 8.22 -2.37
C GLU A 48 -4.97 8.10 -3.29
N ASN A 49 -3.81 8.59 -2.86
CA ASN A 49 -2.56 8.51 -3.62
C ASN A 49 -2.06 7.07 -3.85
N CYS A 50 -2.58 6.06 -3.13
CA CYS A 50 -2.26 4.65 -3.36
C CYS A 50 -3.07 4.04 -4.52
N ARG A 51 -4.02 4.75 -5.14
CA ARG A 51 -4.84 4.23 -6.24
C ARG A 51 -4.03 3.85 -7.47
N GLU A 52 -4.63 2.98 -8.30
CA GLU A 52 -4.11 2.68 -9.65
C GLU A 52 -4.08 3.94 -10.51
N GLU A 53 -3.23 3.92 -11.54
CA GLU A 53 -3.34 4.86 -12.66
C GLU A 53 -4.80 5.05 -13.07
N TYR A 54 -5.23 6.30 -13.20
CA TYR A 54 -6.63 6.62 -13.45
C TYR A 54 -6.89 7.25 -14.82
N GLY A 55 -8.17 7.26 -15.16
CA GLY A 55 -8.71 7.82 -16.39
C GLY A 55 -8.62 6.89 -17.59
N ALA A 56 -9.29 7.26 -18.68
CA ALA A 56 -9.52 6.49 -19.93
C ALA A 56 -10.24 5.13 -19.78
N HIS A 57 -10.03 4.40 -18.68
CA HIS A 57 -10.62 3.08 -18.44
C HIS A 57 -11.54 3.12 -17.22
N THR A 58 -12.81 2.77 -17.43
CA THR A 58 -13.84 2.83 -16.39
C THR A 58 -13.56 1.95 -15.16
N CYS A 59 -12.71 0.93 -15.30
CA CYS A 59 -12.26 0.10 -14.18
C CYS A 59 -11.36 0.84 -13.17
N ASP A 60 -10.85 2.01 -13.54
CA ASP A 60 -10.01 2.86 -12.68
C ASP A 60 -10.82 3.94 -11.96
N ARG A 61 -12.14 3.96 -12.15
CA ARG A 61 -13.05 4.78 -11.36
C ARG A 61 -13.28 4.14 -10.00
N ARG A 62 -12.96 4.88 -8.94
CA ARG A 62 -13.15 4.51 -7.54
C ARG A 62 -14.65 4.48 -7.19
N ARG A 63 -15.02 3.61 -6.25
CA ARG A 63 -16.31 3.70 -5.55
C ARG A 63 -16.33 4.86 -4.57
N THR A 64 -17.50 5.33 -4.18
CA THR A 64 -17.62 6.49 -3.29
C THR A 64 -17.05 6.18 -1.89
N LYS A 65 -16.70 7.23 -1.13
CA LYS A 65 -16.23 7.09 0.26
C LYS A 65 -17.23 6.35 1.12
N THR A 66 -18.51 6.72 1.03
CA THR A 66 -19.58 6.05 1.78
C THR A 66 -19.65 4.57 1.43
N TYR A 67 -19.56 4.20 0.15
CA TYR A 67 -19.53 2.80 -0.27
C TYR A 67 -18.33 2.06 0.36
N ILE A 68 -17.13 2.63 0.27
CA ILE A 68 -15.90 2.03 0.80
C ILE A 68 -16.03 1.82 2.32
N GLN A 69 -16.45 2.85 3.06
CA GLN A 69 -16.58 2.82 4.51
C GLN A 69 -17.61 1.78 4.98
N GLN A 70 -18.74 1.67 4.29
CA GLN A 70 -19.78 0.69 4.60
C GLN A 70 -19.34 -0.74 4.26
N ARG A 71 -18.66 -0.92 3.13
CA ARG A 71 -18.25 -2.25 2.66
C ARG A 71 -17.03 -2.80 3.39
N PHE A 72 -16.18 -1.92 3.91
CA PHE A 72 -14.91 -2.24 4.55
C PHE A 72 -14.76 -1.45 5.87
N PRO A 73 -15.62 -1.71 6.88
CA PRO A 73 -15.63 -0.96 8.13
C PRO A 73 -14.34 -1.13 8.96
N ASP A 74 -13.55 -2.17 8.65
CA ASP A 74 -12.27 -2.47 9.32
C ASP A 74 -11.08 -1.63 8.82
N PHE A 75 -11.31 -0.69 7.91
CA PHE A 75 -10.30 0.20 7.35
C PHE A 75 -10.52 1.64 7.78
N ASP A 76 -9.42 2.34 7.98
CA ASP A 76 -9.45 3.79 8.19
C ASP A 76 -9.32 4.47 6.83
N ILE A 77 -10.00 5.60 6.64
CA ILE A 77 -9.92 6.41 5.43
C ILE A 77 -9.27 7.73 5.79
N GLU A 78 -8.33 8.21 4.97
CA GLU A 78 -7.63 9.46 5.24
C GLU A 78 -8.59 10.66 5.39
N PRO A 79 -8.24 11.67 6.21
CA PRO A 79 -9.16 12.76 6.56
C PRO A 79 -9.73 13.54 5.36
N CYS A 80 -8.90 13.81 4.35
CA CYS A 80 -9.25 14.65 3.18
C CYS A 80 -9.84 13.85 2.00
N PHE A 81 -10.32 12.64 2.25
CA PHE A 81 -10.88 11.78 1.21
C PHE A 81 -12.26 12.26 0.75
N THR A 82 -12.40 12.51 -0.55
CA THR A 82 -13.62 12.99 -1.21
C THR A 82 -14.70 11.90 -1.31
N GLU A 83 -15.98 12.28 -1.25
CA GLU A 83 -17.09 11.32 -1.40
C GLU A 83 -17.04 10.67 -2.78
N ASP A 84 -17.09 11.47 -3.84
CA ASP A 84 -17.00 11.01 -5.22
C ASP A 84 -15.54 10.92 -5.71
N ASP A 85 -15.35 10.19 -6.82
CA ASP A 85 -14.07 10.14 -7.52
C ASP A 85 -13.90 11.37 -8.41
N GLU A 86 -13.31 12.43 -7.85
CA GLU A 86 -13.03 13.69 -8.54
C GLU A 86 -11.80 13.62 -9.47
N LEU A 87 -10.97 12.57 -9.34
CA LEU A 87 -9.74 12.41 -10.12
C LEU A 87 -9.97 11.66 -11.43
N TYR A 88 -11.01 10.83 -11.52
CA TYR A 88 -11.32 10.09 -12.73
C TYR A 88 -11.75 11.03 -13.87
N THR A 89 -11.03 10.97 -15.00
CA THR A 89 -11.36 11.72 -16.22
C THR A 89 -11.26 10.82 -17.45
N GLU A 90 -11.65 11.32 -18.63
CA GLU A 90 -11.43 10.61 -19.90
C GLU A 90 -9.95 10.58 -20.33
N VAL A 91 -9.09 11.39 -19.70
CA VAL A 91 -7.65 11.47 -20.01
C VAL A 91 -6.90 10.52 -19.09
N ARG A 92 -6.01 9.71 -19.68
CA ARG A 92 -5.10 8.83 -18.92
C ARG A 92 -4.11 9.67 -18.13
N GLU A 93 -3.95 9.35 -16.86
CA GLU A 93 -2.89 9.90 -16.02
C GLU A 93 -1.50 9.61 -16.62
N THR A 94 -0.52 10.50 -16.39
CA THR A 94 0.84 10.30 -16.90
C THR A 94 1.71 9.56 -15.88
N GLU A 95 2.75 8.86 -16.38
CA GLU A 95 3.70 8.15 -15.51
C GLU A 95 4.39 9.09 -14.50
N GLU A 96 4.65 10.34 -14.89
CA GLU A 96 5.24 11.36 -14.02
C GLU A 96 4.30 11.68 -12.86
N HIS A 97 3.01 11.85 -13.12
CA HIS A 97 2.03 12.13 -12.07
C HIS A 97 1.83 10.93 -11.13
N VAL A 98 1.80 9.70 -11.66
CA VAL A 98 1.80 8.47 -10.83
C VAL A 98 3.04 8.44 -9.91
N THR A 99 4.20 8.84 -10.44
CA THR A 99 5.46 8.89 -9.67
C THR A 99 5.42 9.98 -8.59
N GLU A 100 4.85 11.15 -8.89
CA GLU A 100 4.64 12.22 -7.91
C GLU A 100 3.73 11.76 -6.77
N ARG A 101 2.62 11.06 -7.07
CA ARG A 101 1.74 10.50 -6.04
C ARG A 101 2.44 9.44 -5.20
N ALA A 102 3.23 8.57 -5.81
CA ALA A 102 4.02 7.59 -5.08
C ALA A 102 5.02 8.25 -4.11
N HIS A 103 5.69 9.32 -4.56
CA HIS A 103 6.53 10.16 -3.70
C HIS A 103 5.75 10.71 -2.51
N LYS A 104 4.56 11.30 -2.73
CA LYS A 104 3.71 11.82 -1.64
C LYS A 104 3.34 10.75 -0.61
N VAL A 105 3.15 9.49 -1.03
CA VAL A 105 2.93 8.38 -0.09
C VAL A 105 4.19 8.07 0.71
N LEU A 106 5.37 8.04 0.08
CA LEU A 106 6.64 7.85 0.79
C LEU A 106 6.89 8.99 1.78
N ASP A 107 6.68 10.24 1.37
CA ASP A 107 6.82 11.42 2.24
C ASP A 107 5.90 11.32 3.45
N HIS A 108 4.64 10.94 3.23
CA HIS A 108 3.69 10.71 4.32
C HIS A 108 4.20 9.64 5.31
N ILE A 109 4.66 8.48 4.79
CA ILE A 109 5.20 7.39 5.60
C ILE A 109 6.39 7.87 6.44
N PHE A 110 7.38 8.50 5.82
CA PHE A 110 8.58 8.95 6.52
C PHE A 110 8.33 10.09 7.50
N ALA A 111 7.29 10.90 7.28
CA ALA A 111 6.92 11.99 8.19
C ALA A 111 6.10 11.52 9.41
N HIS A 112 5.28 10.47 9.29
CA HIS A 112 4.30 10.11 10.32
C HIS A 112 4.57 8.77 11.02
N ASP A 113 5.37 7.88 10.43
CA ASP A 113 5.54 6.51 10.91
C ASP A 113 7.01 6.21 11.25
N THR A 114 7.69 7.16 11.88
CA THR A 114 9.13 7.11 12.21
C THR A 114 9.55 5.95 13.11
N ASP A 115 8.63 5.43 13.92
CA ASP A 115 8.87 4.29 14.82
C ASP A 115 8.52 2.93 14.18
N SER A 116 8.01 2.92 12.95
CA SER A 116 7.63 1.70 12.21
C SER A 116 8.82 1.16 11.40
N LEU A 117 9.10 -0.13 11.52
CA LEU A 117 10.20 -0.80 10.79
C LEU A 117 9.70 -1.59 9.59
N LEU A 118 8.54 -2.23 9.72
CA LEU A 118 7.92 -3.00 8.65
C LEU A 118 6.61 -2.35 8.24
N ILE A 119 6.54 -1.87 7.01
CA ILE A 119 5.35 -1.22 6.44
C ILE A 119 4.92 -2.02 5.22
N SER A 120 3.62 -2.29 5.10
CA SER A 120 3.04 -2.90 3.90
C SER A 120 2.09 -1.92 3.23
N VAL A 121 2.22 -1.80 1.92
CA VAL A 121 1.39 -0.95 1.07
C VAL A 121 0.74 -1.84 0.02
N THR A 122 -0.58 -2.06 0.11
CA THR A 122 -1.33 -2.92 -0.82
C THR A 122 -1.93 -2.11 -1.94
N VAL A 123 -1.38 -2.27 -3.14
CA VAL A 123 -1.62 -1.38 -4.30
C VAL A 123 -1.61 -2.15 -5.62
N HIS A 124 -1.46 -1.45 -6.75
CA HIS A 124 -1.58 -1.99 -8.11
C HIS A 124 -0.30 -1.79 -8.93
N ASN A 125 -0.31 -2.24 -10.18
CA ASN A 125 0.90 -2.31 -10.99
C ASN A 125 1.51 -0.92 -11.23
N ASP A 126 0.74 0.06 -11.70
CA ASP A 126 1.34 1.31 -12.19
C ASP A 126 1.80 2.20 -11.03
N ILE A 127 1.11 2.14 -9.90
CA ILE A 127 1.58 2.81 -8.67
C ILE A 127 2.79 2.10 -8.03
N ILE A 128 2.94 0.77 -8.15
CA ILE A 128 4.21 0.07 -7.79
C ILE A 128 5.35 0.59 -8.66
N GLN A 129 5.11 0.77 -9.95
CA GLN A 129 6.08 1.35 -10.87
C GLN A 129 6.41 2.81 -10.49
N GLY A 130 5.40 3.58 -10.05
CA GLY A 130 5.58 4.91 -9.46
C GLY A 130 6.51 4.90 -8.25
N PHE A 131 6.30 3.99 -7.29
CA PHE A 131 7.19 3.83 -6.15
C PHE A 131 8.61 3.49 -6.57
N LEU A 132 8.78 2.55 -7.51
CA LEU A 132 10.10 2.18 -8.01
C LEU A 132 10.81 3.36 -8.65
N ARG A 133 10.15 4.09 -9.56
CA ARG A 133 10.71 5.32 -10.17
C ARG A 133 11.07 6.36 -9.11
N ALA A 134 10.19 6.58 -8.13
CA ALA A 134 10.40 7.53 -7.04
C ALA A 134 11.63 7.20 -6.18
N MET A 135 11.91 5.91 -5.99
CA MET A 135 13.09 5.42 -5.28
C MET A 135 14.36 5.37 -6.16
N GLY A 136 14.31 5.87 -7.39
CA GLY A 136 15.39 5.75 -8.37
C GLY A 136 15.67 4.29 -8.77
N ARG A 137 14.66 3.43 -8.68
CA ARG A 137 14.71 2.02 -9.11
C ARG A 137 14.09 1.91 -10.51
N GLY A 138 14.56 0.91 -11.26
CA GLY A 138 13.97 0.55 -12.56
C GLY A 138 12.59 -0.09 -12.42
N SER A 139 12.00 -0.49 -13.54
CA SER A 139 10.72 -1.20 -13.57
C SER A 139 10.83 -2.65 -13.07
N TYR A 140 9.82 -3.13 -12.35
CA TYR A 140 9.69 -4.55 -12.02
C TYR A 140 8.24 -5.00 -12.15
N LYS A 141 7.99 -5.99 -13.01
CA LYS A 141 6.66 -6.56 -13.20
C LYS A 141 6.36 -7.57 -12.09
N LEU A 142 5.46 -7.20 -11.19
CA LEU A 142 4.98 -8.07 -10.13
C LEU A 142 3.75 -8.85 -10.61
N PRO A 143 3.69 -10.19 -10.47
CA PRO A 143 2.46 -10.92 -10.74
C PRO A 143 1.36 -10.51 -9.74
N THR A 144 0.10 -10.65 -10.12
CA THR A 144 -1.04 -10.39 -9.23
C THR A 144 -0.92 -11.18 -7.93
N GLY A 145 -1.06 -10.51 -6.78
CA GLY A 145 -0.87 -11.10 -5.46
C GLY A 145 0.59 -11.34 -5.07
N GLY A 146 1.54 -10.96 -5.92
CA GLY A 146 2.97 -10.96 -5.58
C GLY A 146 3.30 -9.93 -4.51
N VAL A 147 4.43 -10.13 -3.83
CA VAL A 147 4.97 -9.22 -2.83
C VAL A 147 6.38 -8.81 -3.25
N LEU A 148 6.64 -7.50 -3.28
CA LEU A 148 7.95 -6.94 -3.57
C LEU A 148 8.51 -6.25 -2.32
N PRO A 149 9.40 -6.92 -1.56
CA PRO A 149 10.05 -6.28 -0.42
C PRO A 149 11.14 -5.31 -0.91
N VAL A 150 11.14 -4.10 -0.36
CA VAL A 150 12.17 -3.07 -0.62
C VAL A 150 12.70 -2.51 0.70
N VAL A 151 13.98 -2.12 0.70
CA VAL A 151 14.59 -1.39 1.81
C VAL A 151 14.84 0.04 1.33
N VAL A 152 14.22 0.99 2.02
CA VAL A 152 14.21 2.41 1.62
C VAL A 152 14.83 3.24 2.73
N LYS A 153 15.72 4.16 2.35
CA LYS A 153 16.27 5.19 3.24
C LYS A 153 15.83 6.54 2.70
N ALA A 154 15.13 7.32 3.52
CA ALA A 154 14.87 8.71 3.23
C ALA A 154 16.02 9.60 3.69
N THR A 155 16.20 10.72 3.00
CA THR A 155 16.95 11.88 3.51
C THR A 155 15.93 12.98 3.72
N LEU A 156 15.64 13.30 4.98
CA LEU A 156 14.72 14.36 5.35
C LEU A 156 15.47 15.69 5.29
N VAL A 157 14.91 16.66 4.59
CA VAL A 157 15.45 18.03 4.44
C VAL A 157 14.62 19.02 5.23
#